data_AF-A0A0D2L1T7-F1
#
_entry.id   AF-A0A0D2L1T7-F1
#
_cell.length_a   1.000
_cell.length_b   1.000
_cell.length_c   1.000
_cell.angle_alpha   90.00
_cell.angle_beta   90.00
_cell.angle_gamma   90.00
#
_symmetry.space_group_name_H-M   'P 1'
#
loop_
_entity.id
_entity.type
_entity.pdbx_description
1 polymer ?
#
loop_
_entity_poly.entity_id
_entity_poly.type
_entity_poly.pdbx_seq_one_letter_code
_entity_poly.pdbx_strand_id
1 'polypeptide(L)' 'CTSYQPSLGGFCWNRQPDFSAYREPTFGAASLKLLNATHADWKFYRTSEKTKQGYEVADGVIINRLDQKGCPNHAFL' A
#
# COMPACT_ATOMS: atom_id res chain seq x y z
N CYS A 1 2.19 -5.94 22.34
CA CYS A 1 3.00 -4.71 22.57
C CYS A 1 2.83 -4.29 24.01
N THR A 2 3.84 -4.49 24.85
CA THR A 2 3.76 -4.28 26.31
C THR A 2 4.23 -2.89 26.77
N SER A 3 4.49 -1.94 25.86
CA SER A 3 5.06 -0.63 26.19
C SER A 3 4.26 0.58 25.65
N TYR A 4 2.93 0.53 25.72
CA TYR A 4 2.13 1.76 25.55
C TYR A 4 2.25 2.61 26.82
N GLN A 5 3.08 3.67 26.77
CA GLN A 5 3.22 4.66 27.85
C GLN A 5 2.77 6.04 27.33
N PRO A 6 1.49 6.41 27.53
CA PRO A 6 0.93 7.65 27.00
C PRO A 6 1.56 8.93 27.59
N SER A 7 2.18 8.85 28.77
CA SER A 7 2.81 9.99 29.45
C SER A 7 4.33 10.09 29.25
N LEU A 8 4.97 9.15 28.53
CA LEU A 8 6.43 9.06 28.42
C LEU A 8 6.94 8.90 26.98
N GLY A 9 6.13 9.25 25.96
CA GLY A 9 6.52 9.04 24.57
C GLY A 9 6.71 7.56 24.25
N GLY A 10 5.76 6.73 24.68
CA GLY A 10 5.80 5.28 24.52
C GLY A 10 6.16 4.84 23.11
N PHE A 11 6.88 3.71 23.02
CA PHE A 11 7.46 3.22 21.77
C PHE A 11 6.43 2.83 20.70
N CYS A 12 5.20 2.47 21.10
CA CYS A 12 4.14 2.04 20.18
C CYS A 12 2.83 2.81 20.37
N TRP A 13 2.07 2.93 19.27
CA TRP A 13 0.70 3.43 19.28
C TRP A 13 -0.25 2.38 19.89
N ASN A 14 -1.26 2.82 20.65
CA ASN A 14 -2.33 1.94 21.18
C ASN A 14 -3.44 1.63 20.17
N ARG A 15 -3.43 2.30 19.03
CA ARG A 15 -4.37 2.11 17.93
C ARG A 15 -3.61 2.06 16.62
N GLN A 16 -4.31 1.80 15.51
CA GLN A 16 -3.73 1.99 14.19
C GLN A 16 -3.25 3.45 14.09
N PRO A 17 -1.95 3.69 13.84
CA PRO A 17 -1.47 5.05 13.67
C PRO A 17 -2.07 5.66 12.40
N ASP A 18 -2.27 6.97 12.42
CA ASP A 18 -2.98 7.68 11.34
C ASP A 18 -2.24 7.59 9.97
N PHE A 19 -0.92 7.32 9.98
CA PHE A 19 -0.14 7.09 8.76
C PHE A 19 -0.36 5.71 8.12
N SER A 20 -0.96 4.75 8.82
CA SER A 20 -1.24 3.42 8.30
C SER A 20 -2.63 3.40 7.68
N ALA A 21 -2.72 3.57 6.36
CA ALA A 21 -3.99 3.65 5.64
C ALA A 21 -4.78 2.33 5.64
N TYR A 22 -4.11 1.20 5.41
CA TYR A 22 -4.71 -0.13 5.35
C TYR A 22 -3.76 -1.19 5.91
N ARG A 23 -4.29 -2.22 6.58
CA ARG A 23 -3.54 -3.38 7.07
C ARG A 23 -4.45 -4.59 7.23
N GLU A 24 -4.02 -5.74 6.73
CA GLU A 24 -4.74 -7.00 6.87
C GLU A 24 -3.75 -8.19 6.99
N PRO A 25 -3.92 -9.11 7.96
CA PRO A 25 -2.99 -10.22 8.18
C PRO A 25 -3.32 -11.43 7.29
N THR A 26 -3.23 -11.27 5.97
CA THR A 26 -3.53 -12.32 4.99
C THR A 26 -2.40 -12.56 4.01
N PHE A 27 -2.22 -13.81 3.59
CA PHE A 27 -1.35 -14.12 2.45
C PHE A 27 -1.97 -13.60 1.15
N GLY A 28 -1.12 -13.10 0.26
CA GLY A 28 -1.55 -12.52 -1.01
C GLY A 28 -0.41 -12.16 -1.93
N ALA A 29 -0.77 -11.57 -3.07
CA ALA A 29 0.15 -10.99 -4.03
C ALA A 29 -0.40 -9.63 -4.50
N ALA A 30 0.46 -8.78 -5.03
CA ALA A 30 0.05 -7.45 -5.50
C ALA A 30 0.45 -7.21 -6.95
N SER A 31 -0.30 -6.35 -7.62
CA SER A 31 0.03 -5.81 -8.93
C SER A 31 0.20 -4.30 -8.85
N LEU A 32 1.21 -3.80 -9.55
CA LEU A 32 1.44 -2.37 -9.76
C LEU A 32 1.44 -2.11 -11.26
N LYS A 33 0.40 -1.46 -11.77
CA LYS A 33 0.25 -1.13 -13.18
C LYS A 33 0.52 0.36 -13.39
N LEU A 34 1.61 0.69 -14.07
CA LEU A 34 1.89 2.06 -14.50
C LEU A 34 0.90 2.44 -15.61
N LEU A 35 0.10 3.47 -15.37
CA LEU A 35 -0.89 3.97 -16.34
C LEU A 35 -0.27 5.06 -17.22
N ASN A 36 0.48 5.97 -16.61
CA ASN A 36 1.22 7.04 -17.26
C ASN A 36 2.35 7.54 -16.33
N ALA A 37 3.01 8.64 -16.70
CA ALA A 37 4.14 9.20 -15.94
C ALA A 37 3.82 9.60 -14.49
N THR A 38 2.54 9.83 -14.16
CA THR A 38 2.11 10.32 -12.86
C THR A 38 1.10 9.44 -12.13
N HIS A 39 0.60 8.37 -12.77
CA HIS A 39 -0.44 7.51 -12.20
C HIS A 39 -0.05 6.04 -12.26
N ALA A 40 -0.23 5.35 -11.15
CA ALA A 40 -0.15 3.90 -11.08
C ALA A 40 -1.38 3.31 -10.37
N ASP A 41 -1.89 2.20 -10.88
CA ASP A 41 -2.95 1.42 -10.24
C ASP A 41 -2.29 0.33 -9.40
N TRP A 42 -2.42 0.44 -8.08
CA TRP A 42 -1.97 -0.56 -7.11
C TRP A 42 -3.14 -1.41 -6.66
N LYS A 43 -2.98 -2.72 -6.71
CA LYS A 43 -3.97 -3.68 -6.20
C LYS A 43 -3.30 -4.80 -5.43
N PHE A 44 -3.83 -5.09 -4.25
CA PHE A 44 -3.48 -6.26 -3.45
C PHE A 44 -4.60 -7.31 -3.53
N TYR A 45 -4.23 -8.57 -3.68
CA TYR A 45 -5.13 -9.70 -3.85
C TYR A 45 -4.86 -10.75 -2.77
N ARG A 46 -5.91 -11.23 -2.10
CA ARG A 46 -5.79 -12.33 -1.13
C ARG A 46 -5.64 -13.67 -1.85
N THR A 47 -4.82 -14.55 -1.29
CA THR A 47 -4.69 -15.93 -1.79
C THR A 47 -5.93 -16.78 -1.47
N SER A 48 -6.61 -16.50 -0.36
CA SER A 48 -7.75 -17.27 0.14
C SER A 48 -9.06 -17.05 -0.63
N GLU A 49 -9.16 -15.97 -1.41
CA GLU A 49 -10.39 -15.53 -2.07
C GLU A 49 -10.25 -15.65 -3.60
N LYS A 50 -10.10 -16.90 -4.07
CA LYS A 50 -10.16 -17.22 -5.49
C LYS A 50 -11.60 -17.50 -5.91
N THR A 51 -12.18 -16.60 -6.70
CA THR A 51 -13.48 -16.81 -7.35
C THR A 51 -13.32 -17.47 -8.72
N LYS A 52 -14.45 -17.77 -9.38
CA LYS A 52 -14.47 -18.21 -10.78
C LYS A 52 -13.88 -17.17 -11.73
N GLN A 53 -13.79 -15.90 -11.31
CA GLN A 53 -13.35 -14.76 -12.09
C GLN A 53 -11.88 -14.37 -11.81
N GLY A 54 -11.23 -14.98 -10.83
CA GLY A 54 -9.83 -14.70 -10.47
C GLY A 54 -9.63 -14.52 -8.97
N TYR A 55 -8.52 -13.90 -8.57
CA TYR A 55 -8.31 -13.48 -7.18
C TYR A 55 -9.08 -12.18 -6.93
N GLU A 56 -9.76 -12.09 -5.79
CA GLU A 56 -10.45 -10.86 -5.39
C GLU A 56 -9.45 -9.77 -4.94
N VAL A 57 -9.79 -8.53 -5.24
CA VAL A 57 -9.01 -7.35 -4.82
C VAL A 57 -9.40 -7.02 -3.38
N ALA A 58 -8.43 -7.11 -2.48
CA ALA A 58 -8.59 -6.81 -1.07
C ALA A 58 -8.34 -5.32 -0.76
N ASP A 59 -7.37 -4.73 -1.45
CA ASP A 59 -7.06 -3.29 -1.41
C ASP A 59 -6.73 -2.81 -2.82
N GLY A 60 -7.14 -1.58 -3.12
CA GLY A 60 -7.00 -0.98 -4.45
C GLY A 60 -6.93 0.54 -4.37
N VAL A 61 -5.85 1.13 -4.89
CA VAL A 61 -5.62 2.58 -4.84
C VAL A 61 -4.90 3.06 -6.09
N ILE A 62 -5.30 4.23 -6.58
CA ILE A 62 -4.55 4.96 -7.61
C ILE A 62 -3.51 5.82 -6.91
N ILE A 63 -2.23 5.55 -7.18
CA ILE A 63 -1.11 6.33 -6.69
C ILE A 63 -0.87 7.48 -7.65
N ASN A 64 -1.08 8.70 -7.14
CA ASN A 64 -0.82 9.94 -7.87
C ASN A 64 0.53 10.50 -7.46
N ARG A 65 1.45 10.59 -8.41
CA ARG A 65 2.74 11.25 -8.26
C ARG A 65 2.54 12.76 -8.23
N LEU A 66 2.99 13.42 -7.17
CA LEU A 66 2.81 14.86 -6.97
C LEU A 66 3.88 15.70 -7.69
N ASP A 67 5.05 15.17 -7.98
CA ASP A 67 6.10 15.84 -8.77
C ASP A 67 5.94 15.54 -10.26
N GLN A 68 5.62 16.57 -11.05
CA GLN A 68 5.61 16.47 -12.52
C GLN A 68 7.00 16.59 -13.15
N LYS A 69 8.00 17.01 -12.37
CA LYS A 69 9.41 16.92 -12.75
C LYS A 69 9.78 15.45 -12.64
N GLY A 70 9.69 14.72 -13.74
CA GLY A 70 9.97 13.27 -13.78
C GLY A 70 11.31 12.89 -13.12
N CYS A 71 11.51 11.59 -12.87
CA CYS A 71 12.77 11.11 -12.30
C CYS A 71 13.96 11.58 -13.17
N PRO A 72 14.99 12.24 -12.59
CA PRO A 72 16.18 12.67 -13.32
C PRO A 72 16.93 11.52 -14.01
N ASN A 73 16.68 10.28 -13.57
CA ASN A 73 17.41 9.09 -13.97
C ASN A 73 16.63 8.24 -14.99
N HIS A 74 15.77 8.84 -15.82
CA HIS A 74 15.20 8.15 -16.98
C HIS A 74 16.32 7.91 -18.01
N ALA A 75 17.17 6.91 -17.77
CA ALA A 75 18.10 6.40 -18.75
C ALA A 75 17.25 5.79 -19.87
N PHE A 76 17.12 6.52 -20.97
CA PHE A 76 16.64 5.97 -22.22
C PHE A 76 17.65 4.89 -22.64
N LEU A 77 17.25 3.63 -22.50
CA LEU A 77 17.88 2.51 -23.22
C LEU A 77 17.42 2.54 -24.67
#